data_AF-A0A0C4EMC0-F1
#
_entry.id   AF-A0A0C4EMC0-F1
#
_cell.length_a   1.000
_cell.length_b   1.000
_cell.length_c   1.000
_cell.angle_alpha   90.00
_cell.angle_beta   90.00
_cell.angle_gamma   90.00
#
_symmetry.space_group_name_H-M   'P 1'
#
loop_
_entity.id
_entity.type
_entity.pdbx_description
1 polymer ?
#
loop_
_entity_poly.entity_id
_entity_poly.type
_entity_poly.pdbx_seq_one_letter_code
_entity_poly.pdbx_strand_id
1 'polypeptide(L)'
;MLLNIEGTTSLLAQVVTPKTFLAALITLDGRVVAFHIHPSAIVADEDEQSDGSDQAKIAAAIASGLWREDCYQRPFSSTSKTEVARELGQLRLNFTPPFLLVLVGKTGSVSIDTLSMKAQLLQDQLKGPFSNIVF
;
A
#
# COMPACT_ATOMS: atom_id res chain seq x y z
N MET A 1 11.88 -19.15 -4.26
CA MET A 1 10.51 -19.51 -3.82
C MET A 1 9.55 -18.51 -4.46
N LEU A 2 8.46 -18.95 -5.10
CA LEU A 2 7.51 -18.04 -5.78
C LEU A 2 6.64 -17.32 -4.74
N LEU A 3 6.44 -16.01 -4.92
CA LEU A 3 5.50 -15.25 -4.12
C LEU A 3 4.10 -15.83 -4.30
N ASN A 4 3.43 -16.24 -3.22
CA ASN A 4 2.01 -16.62 -3.29
C ASN A 4 1.16 -15.35 -3.41
N ILE A 5 0.88 -14.92 -4.64
CA ILE A 5 0.12 -13.70 -4.94
C ILE A 5 -1.30 -13.80 -4.36
N GLU A 6 -1.94 -14.95 -4.43
CA GLU A 6 -3.29 -15.16 -3.91
C GLU A 6 -3.33 -15.01 -2.39
N GLY A 7 -2.42 -15.70 -1.68
CA GLY A 7 -2.27 -15.55 -0.23
C GLY A 7 -1.92 -14.12 0.20
N THR A 8 -1.07 -13.43 -0.57
CA THR A 8 -0.71 -12.03 -0.31
C THR A 8 -1.90 -11.10 -0.48
N THR A 9 -2.73 -11.33 -1.51
CA THR A 9 -3.95 -10.56 -1.77
C THR A 9 -5.00 -10.78 -0.68
N SER A 10 -5.14 -12.02 -0.19
CA SER A 10 -6.01 -12.32 0.97
C SER A 10 -5.54 -11.62 2.24
N LEU A 11 -4.24 -11.52 2.49
CA LEU A 11 -3.69 -10.77 3.63
C LEU A 11 -3.96 -9.26 3.49
N LEU A 12 -3.74 -8.71 2.28
CA LEU A 12 -4.06 -7.30 1.99
C LEU A 12 -5.54 -6.99 2.23
N ALA A 13 -6.45 -7.90 1.89
CA ALA A 13 -7.88 -7.73 2.11
C ALA A 13 -8.28 -7.59 3.60
N GLN A 14 -7.52 -8.18 4.53
CA GLN A 14 -7.83 -8.14 5.97
C GLN A 14 -7.75 -6.74 6.58
N VAL A 15 -6.88 -5.89 6.03
CA VAL A 15 -6.70 -4.51 6.53
C VAL A 15 -7.55 -3.49 5.78
N VAL A 16 -8.13 -3.91 4.65
CA VAL A 16 -9.00 -3.09 3.82
C VAL A 16 -10.39 -3.00 4.44
N THR A 17 -10.86 -1.78 4.63
CA THR A 17 -12.18 -1.46 5.16
C THR A 17 -12.74 -0.26 4.40
N PRO A 18 -14.03 0.11 4.54
CA PRO A 18 -14.57 1.29 3.86
C PRO A 18 -13.79 2.59 4.14
N LYS A 19 -13.09 2.66 5.27
CA LYS A 19 -12.24 3.81 5.68
C LYS A 19 -10.78 3.67 5.21
N THR A 20 -10.28 2.45 5.04
CA THR A 20 -8.94 2.13 4.51
C THR A 20 -9.15 1.34 3.23
N PHE A 21 -9.41 2.05 2.14
CA PHE A 21 -10.07 1.46 0.99
C PHE A 21 -9.11 0.77 0.02
N LEU A 22 -7.79 0.99 0.12
CA LEU A 22 -6.80 0.36 -0.74
C LEU A 22 -5.63 -0.14 0.10
N ALA A 23 -5.19 -1.36 -0.18
CA ALA A 23 -3.94 -1.92 0.28
C ALA A 23 -3.20 -2.51 -0.92
N ALA A 24 -1.92 -2.16 -1.09
CA ALA A 24 -1.11 -2.65 -2.19
C ALA A 24 0.29 -3.02 -1.71
N LEU A 25 0.82 -4.10 -2.29
CA LEU A 25 2.22 -4.46 -2.24
C LEU A 25 2.85 -4.09 -3.57
N ILE A 26 3.91 -3.27 -3.51
CA ILE A 26 4.59 -2.76 -4.69
C ILE A 26 6.09 -3.03 -4.60
N THR A 27 6.76 -3.10 -5.73
CA THR A 27 8.22 -3.09 -5.79
C THR A 27 8.76 -1.68 -5.58
N LEU A 28 10.06 -1.57 -5.24
CA LEU A 28 10.74 -0.28 -5.07
C LEU A 28 10.78 0.56 -6.36
N ASP A 29 10.68 -0.07 -7.54
CA ASP A 29 10.58 0.65 -8.81
C ASP A 29 9.16 1.14 -9.12
N GLY A 30 8.15 0.77 -8.31
CA GLY A 30 6.77 1.25 -8.42
C GLY A 30 5.82 0.31 -9.17
N ARG A 31 6.19 -0.96 -9.39
CA ARG A 31 5.29 -1.95 -9.99
C ARG A 31 4.37 -2.53 -8.93
N VAL A 32 3.10 -2.63 -9.24
CA VAL A 32 2.12 -3.29 -8.36
C VAL A 32 2.29 -4.80 -8.47
N VAL A 33 2.53 -5.45 -7.33
CA VAL A 33 2.69 -6.91 -7.23
C VAL A 33 1.36 -7.56 -6.85
N ALA A 34 0.69 -7.00 -5.86
CA ALA A 34 -0.63 -7.42 -5.40
C ALA A 34 -1.36 -6.19 -4.84
N PHE A 35 -2.68 -6.14 -4.99
CA PHE A 35 -3.48 -5.08 -4.39
C PHE A 35 -4.88 -5.59 -4.06
N HIS A 36 -5.53 -4.92 -3.12
CA HIS A 36 -6.93 -5.14 -2.80
C HIS A 36 -7.60 -3.79 -2.56
N ILE A 37 -8.79 -3.63 -3.13
CA ILE A 37 -9.58 -2.41 -3.06
C ILE A 37 -10.96 -2.73 -2.52
N HIS A 38 -11.40 -1.89 -1.58
CA HIS A 38 -12.74 -1.96 -1.05
C HIS A 38 -13.73 -1.48 -2.12
N PRO A 39 -14.85 -2.18 -2.36
CA PRO A 39 -15.85 -1.79 -3.36
C PRO A 39 -16.39 -0.37 -3.19
N SER A 40 -16.43 0.15 -1.96
CA SER A 40 -16.87 1.52 -1.68
C SER A 40 -15.94 2.63 -2.22
N ALA A 41 -14.74 2.28 -2.70
CA ALA A 41 -13.82 3.22 -3.34
C ALA A 41 -14.02 3.32 -4.86
N ILE A 42 -14.76 2.37 -5.43
CA ILE A 42 -15.12 2.37 -6.84
C ILE A 42 -16.32 3.31 -6.95
N VAL A 43 -16.06 4.55 -7.34
CA VAL A 43 -17.13 5.51 -7.64
C VAL A 43 -17.78 5.01 -8.93
N ALA A 44 -19.02 4.55 -8.82
CA ALA A 44 -19.85 4.21 -9.96
C ALA A 44 -20.36 5.51 -10.60
N ASP A 45 -19.49 6.23 -11.31
CA ASP A 45 -19.94 7.19 -12.32
C ASP A 45 -20.14 6.40 -13.63
N GLU A 46 -21.34 6.50 -14.19
CA GLU A 46 -21.84 5.64 -15.28
C GLU A 46 -21.13 5.82 -16.64
N ASP A 47 -20.08 6.64 -16.75
CA ASP A 47 -19.39 6.90 -18.03
C ASP A 47 -17.86 6.70 -18.01
N GLU A 48 -17.23 6.47 -16.86
CA GLU A 48 -15.80 6.11 -16.80
C GLU A 48 -15.59 5.04 -15.71
N GLN A 49 -15.42 3.79 -16.11
CA GLN A 49 -14.84 2.73 -15.28
C GLN A 49 -13.39 3.12 -14.93
N SER A 50 -13.21 4.01 -13.96
CA SER A 50 -11.93 4.15 -13.26
C SER A 50 -11.73 2.89 -12.43
N ASP A 51 -11.27 1.83 -13.08
CA ASP A 51 -10.97 0.55 -12.46
C ASP A 51 -10.09 0.78 -11.24
N GLY A 52 -10.37 0.10 -10.12
CA GLY A 52 -9.53 0.19 -8.92
C GLY A 52 -8.05 -0.07 -9.21
N SER A 53 -7.74 -0.82 -10.26
CA SER A 53 -6.38 -1.00 -10.81
C SER A 53 -5.63 0.33 -11.01
N ASP A 54 -6.29 1.38 -11.52
CA ASP A 54 -5.65 2.67 -11.78
C ASP A 54 -5.34 3.41 -10.49
N GLN A 55 -6.24 3.36 -9.50
CA GLN A 55 -5.97 3.91 -8.16
C GLN A 55 -4.75 3.21 -7.51
N ALA A 56 -4.63 1.89 -7.66
CA ALA A 56 -3.47 1.15 -7.17
C ALA A 56 -2.17 1.55 -7.87
N LYS A 57 -2.19 1.76 -9.20
CA LYS A 57 -1.03 2.24 -9.98
C LYS A 57 -0.61 3.66 -9.59
N ILE A 58 -1.57 4.58 -9.43
CA ILE A 58 -1.29 5.96 -9.01
C ILE A 58 -0.68 5.95 -7.61
N ALA A 59 -1.28 5.20 -6.67
CA ALA A 59 -0.73 5.04 -5.32
C ALA A 59 0.69 4.44 -5.35
N ALA A 60 0.95 3.47 -6.23
CA ALA A 60 2.27 2.87 -6.40
C ALA A 60 3.31 3.84 -6.96
N ALA A 61 2.93 4.66 -7.94
CA ALA A 61 3.81 5.68 -8.52
C ALA A 61 4.19 6.74 -7.47
N ILE A 62 3.21 7.25 -6.72
CA ILE A 62 3.45 8.21 -5.63
C ILE A 62 4.33 7.59 -4.55
N ALA A 63 4.01 6.37 -4.12
CA ALA A 63 4.77 5.62 -3.12
C ALA A 63 6.25 5.44 -3.51
N SER A 64 6.50 5.03 -4.76
CA SER A 64 7.84 4.85 -5.31
C SER A 64 8.60 6.17 -5.39
N GLY A 65 7.95 7.25 -5.81
CA GLY A 65 8.53 8.60 -5.81
C GLY A 65 8.96 9.05 -4.41
N LEU A 66 8.04 8.97 -3.45
CA LEU A 66 8.29 9.35 -2.05
C LEU A 66 9.40 8.51 -1.37
N TRP A 67 9.51 7.24 -1.77
CA TRP A 67 10.57 6.36 -1.28
C TRP A 67 11.93 6.71 -1.88
N ARG A 68 12.00 6.96 -3.20
CA ARG A 68 13.25 7.35 -3.87
C ARG A 68 13.77 8.68 -3.37
N GLU A 69 12.92 9.69 -3.24
CA GLU A 69 13.34 11.01 -2.71
C GLU A 69 14.00 10.88 -1.33
N ASP A 70 13.50 9.99 -0.48
CA ASP A 70 14.12 9.72 0.82
C ASP A 70 15.48 9.03 0.69
N CYS A 71 15.58 8.02 -0.17
CA CYS A 71 16.84 7.32 -0.39
C CYS A 71 17.93 8.27 -0.90
N TYR A 72 17.56 9.28 -1.69
CA TYR A 72 18.48 10.32 -2.16
C TYR A 72 18.83 11.35 -1.07
N GLN A 73 17.90 11.69 -0.17
CA GLN A 73 18.14 12.71 0.86
C GLN A 73 18.77 12.15 2.15
N ARG A 74 18.43 10.92 2.56
CA ARG A 74 18.91 10.28 3.79
C ARG A 74 18.88 8.75 3.65
N PRO A 75 20.04 8.06 3.58
CA PRO A 75 20.10 6.61 3.38
C PRO A 75 19.53 5.76 4.55
N PHE A 76 19.05 6.37 5.64
CA PHE A 76 18.58 5.67 6.84
C PHE A 76 17.33 6.28 7.52
N SER A 77 16.54 7.11 6.85
CA SER A 77 15.37 7.72 7.50
C SER A 77 14.10 6.89 7.36
N SER A 78 13.69 6.27 8.47
CA SER A 78 12.35 5.70 8.71
C SER A 78 11.90 4.53 7.83
N THR A 79 11.63 3.39 8.45
CA THR A 79 11.00 2.22 7.83
C THR A 79 9.54 2.46 7.40
N SER A 80 8.99 3.65 7.68
CA SER A 80 7.61 3.99 7.39
C SER A 80 7.40 5.48 7.15
N LYS A 81 6.49 5.83 6.23
CA LYS A 81 6.13 7.21 5.89
C LYS A 81 4.62 7.39 5.79
N THR A 82 4.14 8.58 6.09
CA THR A 82 2.73 8.93 5.89
C THR A 82 2.66 10.22 5.09
N GLU A 83 1.90 10.21 4.00
CA GLU A 83 1.70 11.36 3.12
C GLU A 83 0.21 11.57 2.91
N VAL A 84 -0.24 12.81 2.70
CA VAL A 84 -1.62 13.10 2.31
C VAL A 84 -1.61 13.49 0.84
N ALA A 85 -1.99 12.56 -0.04
CA ALA A 85 -2.20 12.85 -1.45
C ALA A 85 -3.62 13.40 -1.64
N ARG A 86 -3.74 14.63 -2.15
CA ARG A 86 -5.06 15.29 -2.32
C ARG A 86 -6.06 14.48 -3.13
N GLU A 87 -5.59 13.67 -4.08
CA GLU A 87 -6.42 12.91 -5.03
C GLU A 87 -6.74 11.48 -4.57
N LEU A 88 -6.00 10.93 -3.60
CA LEU A 88 -6.15 9.54 -3.13
C LEU A 88 -6.51 9.45 -1.65
N GLY A 89 -6.15 10.45 -0.87
CA GLY A 89 -6.37 10.51 0.56
C GLY A 89 -5.09 10.36 1.38
N GLN A 90 -5.19 9.70 2.53
CA GLN A 90 -4.07 9.53 3.44
C GLN A 90 -3.32 8.24 3.13
N LEU A 91 -2.11 8.36 2.58
CA LEU A 91 -1.22 7.26 2.27
C LEU A 91 -0.30 6.93 3.44
N ARG A 92 -0.14 5.65 3.71
CA ARG A 92 0.84 5.11 4.65
C ARG A 92 1.70 4.08 3.92
N LEU A 93 3.01 4.29 4.00
CA LEU A 93 4.06 3.53 3.33
C LEU A 93 4.87 2.80 4.38
N ASN A 94 5.11 1.51 4.22
CA ASN A 94 5.98 0.73 5.10
C ASN A 94 6.90 -0.16 4.27
N PHE A 95 8.19 -0.14 4.61
CA PHE A 95 9.19 -0.94 3.90
C PHE A 95 9.21 -2.37 4.40
N THR A 96 8.94 -3.31 3.50
CA THR A 96 8.94 -4.75 3.78
C THR A 96 9.86 -5.42 2.76
N PRO A 97 11.19 -5.46 3.01
CA PRO A 97 12.17 -5.84 2.01
C PRO A 97 11.79 -7.13 1.25
N PRO A 98 11.88 -7.14 -0.09
CA PRO A 98 12.30 -6.05 -1.00
C PRO A 98 11.14 -5.15 -1.50
N PHE A 99 9.98 -5.21 -0.88
CA PHE A 99 8.75 -4.54 -1.32
C PHE A 99 8.41 -3.32 -0.44
N LEU A 100 7.49 -2.49 -0.93
CA LEU A 100 6.81 -1.46 -0.17
C LEU A 100 5.35 -1.85 0.01
N LEU A 101 4.87 -1.74 1.24
CA LEU A 101 3.47 -1.86 1.59
C LEU A 101 2.84 -0.46 1.59
N VAL A 102 1.77 -0.30 0.83
CA VAL A 102 1.01 0.95 0.70
C VAL A 102 -0.40 0.72 1.23
N LEU A 103 -0.84 1.56 2.15
CA LEU A 103 -2.24 1.63 2.60
C LEU A 103 -2.78 3.02 2.30
N VAL A 104 -4.02 3.08 1.80
CA VAL A 104 -4.70 4.35 1.53
C VAL A 104 -5.98 4.42 2.35
N GLY A 105 -6.08 5.48 3.14
CA GLY A 105 -7.23 5.82 3.95
C GLY A 105 -7.98 7.02 3.40
N LYS A 106 -9.29 7.05 3.60
CA LYS A 106 -10.10 8.23 3.31
C LYS A 106 -9.75 9.35 4.29
N THR A 107 -9.32 10.50 3.77
CA THR A 107 -8.91 11.67 4.57
C THR A 107 -10.01 12.06 5.56
N GLY A 108 -9.62 12.31 6.81
CA GLY A 108 -10.55 12.69 7.88
C GLY A 108 -11.42 11.55 8.43
N SER A 109 -11.40 10.36 7.82
CA SER A 109 -12.21 9.21 8.28
C SER A 109 -11.41 8.16 9.06
N VAL A 110 -10.09 8.11 8.86
CA VAL A 110 -9.17 7.20 9.57
C VAL A 110 -8.00 8.02 10.12
N SER A 111 -7.51 7.68 11.32
CA SER A 111 -6.34 8.33 11.89
C SER A 111 -5.04 7.72 11.35
N ILE A 112 -3.96 8.50 11.37
CA ILE A 112 -2.61 8.04 11.02
C ILE A 112 -2.21 6.87 11.91
N ASP A 113 -2.55 6.91 13.19
CA ASP A 113 -2.21 5.84 14.14
C ASP A 113 -2.91 4.52 13.77
N THR A 114 -4.18 4.59 13.35
CA THR A 114 -4.93 3.42 12.90
C THR A 114 -4.33 2.83 11.63
N LEU A 115 -3.98 3.68 10.65
CA LEU A 115 -3.29 3.24 9.43
C LEU A 115 -1.93 2.64 9.74
N SER A 116 -1.19 3.21 10.68
CA SER A 116 0.13 2.73 11.10
C SER A 116 0.04 1.37 11.79
N MET A 117 -0.94 1.20 12.70
CA MET A 117 -1.19 -0.08 13.37
C MET A 117 -1.55 -1.18 12.37
N LYS A 118 -2.45 -0.88 11.41
CA LYS A 118 -2.81 -1.82 10.34
C LYS A 118 -1.60 -2.20 9.47
N ALA A 119 -0.78 -1.22 9.12
CA ALA A 119 0.41 -1.47 8.32
C ALA A 119 1.41 -2.36 9.06
N GLN A 120 1.62 -2.11 10.35
CA GLN A 120 2.50 -2.90 11.20
C GLN A 120 2.01 -4.35 11.32
N LEU A 121 0.72 -4.55 11.60
CA LEU A 121 0.11 -5.89 11.68
C LEU A 121 0.29 -6.67 10.38
N LEU A 122 0.02 -6.02 9.24
CA LEU A 122 0.18 -6.66 7.95
C LEU A 122 1.65 -6.95 7.63
N GLN A 123 2.56 -6.03 7.95
CA GLN A 123 3.99 -6.23 7.80
C GLN A 123 4.47 -7.43 8.63
N ASP A 124 4.01 -7.58 9.87
CA ASP A 124 4.38 -8.70 10.72
C ASP A 124 3.83 -10.04 10.20
N GLN A 125 2.62 -10.06 9.65
CA GLN A 125 2.06 -11.23 8.96
C GLN A 125 2.83 -11.57 7.68
N LEU A 126 3.34 -10.56 6.98
CA LEU A 126 4.10 -10.68 5.74
C LEU A 126 5.57 -11.06 5.98
N LYS A 127 6.16 -10.74 7.14
CA LYS A 127 7.53 -11.16 7.51
C LYS A 127 7.73 -12.67 7.49
N GLY A 128 6.73 -13.47 7.89
CA GLY A 128 6.82 -14.94 7.81
C GLY A 128 6.99 -15.43 6.36
N PRO A 129 6.03 -15.12 5.46
CA PRO A 129 6.10 -15.44 4.03
C PRO A 129 7.35 -14.88 3.32
N PHE A 130 7.80 -13.67 3.68
CA PHE A 130 8.94 -13.01 3.03
C PHE A 130 10.32 -13.40 3.58
N SER A 131 10.43 -13.82 4.84
CA SER A 131 11.72 -14.21 5.45
C SER A 131 12.34 -15.47 4.82
N ASN A 132 11.52 -16.28 4.14
CA ASN A 132 11.98 -17.44 3.37
C ASN A 132 12.31 -17.14 1.90
N ILE A 133 12.14 -15.88 1.46
CA ILE A 133 12.54 -15.45 0.12
C ILE A 133 13.99 -14.95 0.21
N VAL A 134 14.93 -15.90 0.14
CA VAL A 134 16.33 -15.59 -0.14
C VAL A 134 16.40 -15.12 -1.60
N PHE A 135 16.83 -13.88 -1.80
CA PHE A 135 17.21 -13.35 -3.11
C PHE A 135 18.66 -13.73 -3.42
#